data_AF-A0A2J7YS86-F1
#
_entry.id   AF-A0A2J7YS86-F1
#
_cell.length_a   1.000
_cell.length_b   1.000
_cell.length_c   1.000
_cell.angle_alpha   90.00
_cell.angle_beta   90.00
_cell.angle_gamma   90.00
#
_symmetry.space_group_name_H-M   'P 1'
#
loop_
_entity.id
_entity.type
_entity.pdbx_description
1 polymer ?
#
loop_
_entity_poly.entity_id
_entity_poly.type
_entity_poly.pdbx_seq_one_letter_code
_entity_poly.pdbx_strand_id
1 'polypeptide(L)'
;MPSYLSPGVYVEEVESGSRPIEGVGTSVAAFIGFAQKGPFHEPTLITNWTQFTTVFGDFVEGTYLASSVYGFFANGGGICYVVRIGDAEEAEPGEGRAGTAKEVAAGPSAQLGPYVVRTLPGVTGEITVEVADPEGDDPPQDVFALVVKRDGVVAETYPAVTTKRSKENVATQVRARSQLIRLEEPGKGAAPARPEAQVVTLAASPGAGPGAAVVPDTLSADSYVGDPDRRTGFGGLEAVEEVTMVAAPDLMSAYQRGAVDLETVITVQRGLITHCEAMGDRIAILDPPPALSPRQVKTWREETTGFDSKYATLYYPWIKVFDPAVGRDAFMPPSGHIAGVWARNDETRGVHKAPANEVVRGAVALQTQITKGEHDLLNPIGLNCIRAFPGRGIRVWGARTLADDTSWRYLNVRRLFNYLEESILAGTQWVVFEPNDDALWARIRRTIAAFLTNEWRKGALFGLTPDEAFYVKCDRETNPPESIDAGQVICEVGVAPVKPAEFVVFRLAQLSAGTGAVDE
;
A
#
# COMPACT_ATOMS: atom_id res chain seq x y z
N MET A 1 -34.23 42.69 2.29
CA MET A 1 -34.70 43.01 0.92
C MET A 1 -34.06 44.32 0.50
N PRO A 2 -33.55 44.41 -0.74
CA PRO A 2 -33.09 45.68 -1.28
C PRO A 2 -34.28 46.65 -1.39
N SER A 3 -34.02 47.92 -1.08
CA SER A 3 -34.99 49.01 -1.20
C SER A 3 -34.70 49.78 -2.49
N TYR A 4 -35.58 49.66 -3.48
CA TYR A 4 -35.46 50.41 -4.72
C TYR A 4 -36.18 51.75 -4.58
N LEU A 5 -35.42 52.84 -4.68
CA LEU A 5 -35.91 54.21 -4.43
C LEU A 5 -36.25 54.99 -5.71
N SER A 6 -36.11 54.38 -6.88
CA SER A 6 -36.39 55.00 -8.18
C SER A 6 -37.06 54.03 -9.16
N PRO A 7 -37.82 54.52 -10.16
CA PRO A 7 -38.28 53.70 -11.27
C PRO A 7 -37.09 53.30 -12.17
N GLY A 8 -36.93 52.00 -12.48
CA GLY A 8 -35.85 51.50 -13.34
C GLY A 8 -35.89 49.98 -13.52
N VAL A 9 -35.05 49.46 -14.42
CA VAL A 9 -34.76 48.02 -14.54
C VAL A 9 -33.54 47.73 -13.67
N TYR A 10 -33.69 46.83 -12.71
CA TYR A 10 -32.62 46.41 -11.81
C TYR A 10 -32.16 45.01 -12.19
N VAL A 11 -30.84 44.82 -12.24
CA VAL A 11 -30.20 43.51 -12.38
C VAL A 11 -29.56 43.22 -11.04
N GLU A 12 -29.95 42.11 -10.43
CA GLU A 12 -29.34 41.62 -9.20
C GLU A 12 -28.61 40.32 -9.49
N GLU A 13 -27.40 40.23 -8.96
CA GLU A 13 -26.63 39.00 -8.98
C GLU A 13 -27.05 38.17 -7.77
N VAL A 14 -28.02 37.29 -7.97
CA VAL A 14 -28.34 36.25 -7.00
C VAL A 14 -27.35 35.11 -7.25
N GLU A 15 -26.64 34.65 -6.22
CA GLU A 15 -25.82 33.44 -6.32
C GLU A 15 -26.72 32.23 -6.58
N SER A 16 -27.10 32.01 -7.84
CA SER A 16 -27.88 30.85 -8.27
C SER A 16 -26.91 29.78 -8.76
N GLY A 17 -26.23 29.14 -7.82
CA GLY A 17 -25.36 28.01 -8.14
C GLY A 17 -25.21 27.07 -6.96
N SER A 18 -25.93 25.94 -6.99
CA SER A 18 -25.45 24.76 -6.28
C SER A 18 -24.10 24.39 -6.88
N ARG A 19 -23.05 24.29 -6.06
CA ARG A 19 -21.77 23.75 -6.53
C ARG A 19 -21.99 22.32 -7.03
N PRO A 20 -21.52 21.96 -8.24
CA PRO A 20 -21.57 20.60 -8.69
C PRO A 20 -20.89 19.67 -7.69
N ILE A 21 -21.42 18.46 -7.53
CA ILE A 21 -20.75 17.42 -6.74
C ILE A 21 -19.56 16.93 -7.57
N GLU A 22 -18.37 17.06 -6.99
CA GLU A 22 -17.15 16.47 -7.51
C GLU A 22 -16.97 15.07 -6.91
N GLY A 23 -16.45 14.15 -7.72
CA GLY A 23 -16.16 12.79 -7.27
C GLY A 23 -14.98 12.77 -6.30
N VAL A 24 -15.12 12.05 -5.19
CA VAL A 24 -13.99 11.81 -4.26
C VAL A 24 -12.94 10.86 -4.85
N GLY A 25 -11.73 10.88 -4.28
CA GLY A 25 -10.69 9.91 -4.63
C GLY A 25 -11.10 8.48 -4.26
N THR A 26 -10.80 7.51 -5.12
CA THR A 26 -11.20 6.10 -4.91
C THR A 26 -10.03 5.17 -4.57
N SER A 27 -8.81 5.72 -4.54
CA SER A 27 -7.57 4.96 -4.71
C SER A 27 -6.47 5.33 -3.71
N VAL A 28 -6.84 5.54 -2.45
CA VAL A 28 -5.91 5.84 -1.35
C VAL A 28 -5.78 4.61 -0.45
N ALA A 29 -4.59 4.01 -0.45
CA ALA A 29 -4.31 2.83 0.36
C ALA A 29 -3.77 3.20 1.75
N ALA A 30 -4.04 2.38 2.75
CA ALA A 30 -3.36 2.40 4.03
C ALA A 30 -2.66 1.05 4.26
N PHE A 31 -1.35 1.09 4.51
CA PHE A 31 -0.53 -0.09 4.77
C PHE A 31 -0.02 -0.10 6.20
N ILE A 32 -0.27 -1.21 6.89
CA ILE A 32 0.16 -1.43 8.27
C ILE A 32 1.27 -2.48 8.30
N GLY A 33 2.38 -2.15 8.97
CA GLY A 33 3.48 -3.10 9.11
C GLY A 33 4.73 -2.56 9.77
N PHE A 34 5.83 -3.25 9.53
CA PHE A 34 7.13 -2.98 10.11
C PHE A 34 8.02 -2.25 9.11
N ALA A 35 8.66 -1.18 9.58
CA ALA A 35 9.61 -0.39 8.83
C ALA A 35 10.96 -0.29 9.57
N GLN A 36 12.02 0.05 8.84
CA GLN A 36 13.37 0.25 9.40
C GLN A 36 13.42 1.47 10.33
N LYS A 37 12.75 2.55 9.92
CA LYS A 37 12.67 3.84 10.64
C LYS A 37 11.29 4.47 10.45
N GLY A 38 11.12 5.71 10.88
CA GLY A 38 9.86 6.47 10.76
C GLY A 38 9.04 6.47 12.05
N PRO A 39 8.01 7.33 12.12
CA PRO A 39 7.16 7.46 13.30
C PRO A 39 6.36 6.18 13.53
N PHE A 40 6.21 5.78 14.79
CA PHE A 40 5.31 4.69 15.18
C PHE A 40 3.89 5.22 15.30
N HIS A 41 2.91 4.40 14.91
CA HIS A 41 1.48 4.65 15.10
C HIS A 41 0.89 5.87 14.40
N GLU A 42 1.71 6.71 13.77
CA GLU A 42 1.26 7.91 13.05
C GLU A 42 0.97 7.57 11.57
N PRO A 43 -0.29 7.70 11.10
CA PRO A 43 -0.61 7.58 9.69
C PRO A 43 0.14 8.64 8.87
N THR A 44 1.16 8.20 8.14
CA THR A 44 2.01 9.12 7.38
C THR A 44 1.70 9.02 5.90
N LEU A 45 1.33 10.15 5.28
CA LEU A 45 1.06 10.24 3.85
C LEU A 45 2.36 10.06 3.03
N ILE A 46 2.32 9.13 2.09
CA ILE A 46 3.38 8.79 1.15
C ILE A 46 2.83 8.90 -0.27
N THR A 47 3.44 9.75 -1.09
CA THR A 47 3.01 10.07 -2.46
C THR A 47 3.87 9.41 -3.53
N ASN A 48 5.01 8.83 -3.16
CA ASN A 48 5.90 8.12 -4.06
C ASN A 48 6.92 7.26 -3.29
N TRP A 49 7.61 6.38 -4.01
CA TRP A 49 8.63 5.49 -3.44
C TRP A 49 9.81 6.22 -2.77
N THR A 50 10.29 7.32 -3.34
CA THR A 50 11.40 8.08 -2.76
C THR A 50 11.02 8.68 -1.40
N GLN A 51 9.77 9.14 -1.25
CA GLN A 51 9.26 9.61 0.03
C GLN A 51 9.18 8.45 1.04
N PHE A 52 8.72 7.27 0.62
CA PHE A 52 8.71 6.08 1.48
C PHE A 52 10.09 5.79 2.05
N THR A 53 11.12 5.68 1.20
CA THR A 53 12.48 5.34 1.65
C THR A 53 13.12 6.42 2.51
N THR A 54 12.75 7.68 2.28
CA THR A 54 13.17 8.80 3.12
C THR A 54 12.59 8.71 4.53
N VAL A 55 11.30 8.38 4.67
CA VAL A 55 10.60 8.36 5.97
C VAL A 55 10.79 7.03 6.70
N PHE A 56 10.51 5.92 6.04
CA PHE A 56 10.38 4.59 6.63
C PHE A 56 11.59 3.67 6.40
N GLY A 57 12.49 4.06 5.48
CA GLY A 57 13.69 3.31 5.14
C GLY A 57 13.48 2.38 3.96
N ASP A 58 14.50 1.57 3.68
CA ASP A 58 14.53 0.73 2.48
C ASP A 58 13.86 -0.63 2.73
N PHE A 59 13.92 -1.53 1.73
CA PHE A 59 13.50 -2.91 1.88
C PHE A 59 14.18 -3.57 3.07
N VAL A 60 13.40 -4.30 3.87
CA VAL A 60 13.86 -5.03 5.05
C VAL A 60 13.65 -6.51 4.81
N GLU A 61 14.70 -7.30 5.04
CA GLU A 61 14.60 -8.76 4.93
C GLU A 61 13.56 -9.32 5.90
N GLY A 62 12.68 -10.16 5.38
CA GLY A 62 11.65 -10.83 6.16
C GLY A 62 10.42 -9.99 6.41
N THR A 63 10.33 -8.73 5.99
CA THR A 63 9.10 -7.95 6.01
C THR A 63 8.59 -7.65 4.60
N TYR A 64 7.31 -7.32 4.52
CA TYR A 64 6.52 -7.13 3.32
C TYR A 64 5.95 -5.73 3.19
N LEU A 65 6.02 -4.86 4.21
CA LEU A 65 5.52 -3.48 4.11
C LEU A 65 6.17 -2.72 2.94
N ALA A 66 7.50 -2.65 2.91
CA ALA A 66 8.23 -1.95 1.84
C ALA A 66 7.92 -2.54 0.46
N SER A 67 7.92 -3.86 0.34
CA SER A 67 7.60 -4.57 -0.91
C SER A 67 6.15 -4.35 -1.37
N SER A 68 5.21 -4.25 -0.42
CA SER A 68 3.79 -3.98 -0.69
C SER A 68 3.58 -2.56 -1.18
N VAL A 69 4.23 -1.57 -0.54
CA VAL A 69 4.18 -0.16 -0.95
C VAL A 69 4.85 0.04 -2.32
N TYR A 70 6.00 -0.61 -2.55
CA TYR A 70 6.64 -0.59 -3.87
C TYR A 70 5.73 -1.21 -4.94
N GLY A 71 5.14 -2.37 -4.64
CA GLY A 71 4.20 -3.07 -5.51
C GLY A 71 2.94 -2.24 -5.81
N PHE A 72 2.45 -1.49 -4.84
CA PHE A 72 1.35 -0.52 -4.98
C PHE A 72 1.68 0.53 -6.02
N PHE A 73 2.78 1.28 -5.84
CA PHE A 73 3.19 2.32 -6.79
C PHE A 73 3.49 1.74 -8.18
N ALA A 74 4.20 0.60 -8.27
CA ALA A 74 4.51 -0.06 -9.53
C ALA A 74 3.26 -0.53 -10.29
N ASN A 75 2.18 -0.84 -9.58
CA ASN A 75 0.91 -1.23 -10.17
C ASN A 75 -0.02 -0.07 -10.51
N GLY A 76 0.34 1.17 -10.18
CA GLY A 76 -0.42 2.38 -10.52
C GLY A 76 -1.12 3.03 -9.33
N GLY A 77 -0.71 2.68 -8.10
CA GLY A 77 -1.05 3.44 -6.90
C GLY A 77 -0.51 4.88 -6.96
N GLY A 78 -1.32 5.83 -6.50
CA GLY A 78 -0.97 7.26 -6.47
C GLY A 78 -0.44 7.72 -5.13
N ILE A 79 -1.25 7.58 -4.07
CA ILE A 79 -0.88 7.95 -2.70
C ILE A 79 -1.29 6.85 -1.73
N CYS A 80 -0.56 6.70 -0.64
CA CYS A 80 -0.90 5.80 0.44
C CYS A 80 -0.50 6.36 1.80
N TYR A 81 -1.22 5.96 2.84
CA TYR A 81 -0.79 6.11 4.22
C TYR A 81 -0.02 4.88 4.66
N VAL A 82 1.02 5.10 5.46
CA VAL A 82 1.76 4.02 6.11
C VAL A 82 1.64 4.21 7.62
N VAL A 83 1.23 3.15 8.30
CA VAL A 83 1.22 3.06 9.76
C VAL A 83 2.26 2.04 10.17
N ARG A 84 3.36 2.54 10.74
CA ARG A 84 4.39 1.67 11.31
C ARG A 84 3.94 1.19 12.70
N ILE A 85 3.95 -0.11 12.91
CA ILE A 85 3.66 -0.75 14.19
C ILE A 85 4.91 -1.43 14.75
N GLY A 86 4.98 -1.60 16.07
CA GLY A 86 6.08 -2.24 16.78
C GLY A 86 6.37 -1.54 18.12
N ASP A 87 7.42 -1.98 18.82
CA ASP A 87 7.77 -1.47 20.15
C ASP A 87 8.59 -0.19 20.00
N ALA A 88 7.92 0.95 20.04
CA ALA A 88 8.45 2.06 20.82
C ALA A 88 7.82 1.90 22.21
N GLU A 89 8.63 1.86 23.27
CA GLU A 89 8.13 2.04 24.64
C GLU A 89 6.99 3.05 24.62
N GLU A 90 5.81 2.63 25.09
CA GLU A 90 4.55 3.38 25.19
C GLU A 90 4.77 4.89 25.15
N ALA A 91 4.83 5.46 23.95
CA ALA A 91 5.02 6.89 23.80
C ALA A 91 3.66 7.54 24.06
N GLU A 92 3.48 7.99 25.30
CA GLU A 92 2.40 8.89 25.72
C GLU A 92 2.17 9.97 24.65
N PRO A 93 0.95 10.07 24.08
CA PRO A 93 0.67 11.06 23.04
C PRO A 93 0.53 12.44 23.71
N GLY A 94 1.55 13.30 23.56
CA GLY A 94 1.42 14.66 24.11
C GLY A 94 2.61 15.61 24.03
N GLU A 95 3.86 15.16 23.88
CA GLU A 95 4.99 16.09 23.74
C GLU A 95 5.56 16.05 22.32
N GLY A 96 5.18 17.06 21.54
CA GLY A 96 5.88 17.47 20.34
C GLY A 96 7.32 17.83 20.67
N ARG A 97 8.20 16.83 20.69
CA ARG A 97 9.64 17.03 20.55
C ARG A 97 10.00 16.54 19.17
N ALA A 98 10.34 17.50 18.31
CA ALA A 98 11.19 17.28 17.16
C ALA A 98 12.45 16.57 17.65
N GLY A 99 12.43 15.24 17.65
CA GLY A 99 13.60 14.42 17.87
C GLY A 99 14.57 14.79 16.76
N THR A 100 15.60 15.54 17.11
CA THR A 100 16.71 15.86 16.22
C THR A 100 17.10 14.60 15.48
N ALA A 101 16.96 14.63 14.16
CA ALA A 101 17.44 13.59 13.28
C ALA A 101 18.90 13.30 13.66
N LYS A 102 19.14 12.17 14.34
CA LYS A 102 20.48 11.60 14.35
C LYS A 102 20.68 11.09 12.93
N GLU A 103 21.51 11.82 12.20
CA GLU A 103 22.13 11.37 10.96
C GLU A 103 22.54 9.90 11.09
N VAL A 104 22.36 9.18 9.97
CA VAL A 104 22.70 7.78 9.77
C VAL A 104 24.03 7.45 10.44
N ALA A 105 24.02 6.52 11.40
CA ALA A 105 25.26 5.92 11.88
C ALA A 105 25.90 5.20 10.69
N ALA A 106 26.96 5.79 10.15
CA ALA A 106 27.87 5.13 9.23
C ALA A 106 28.36 3.82 9.87
N GLY A 107 28.59 2.77 9.07
CA GLY A 107 29.13 1.50 9.56
C GLY A 107 30.41 1.70 10.40
N PRO A 108 30.79 0.70 11.25
CA PRO A 108 31.96 0.78 12.12
C PRO A 108 33.15 1.44 11.42
N SER A 109 33.68 2.49 12.06
CA SER A 109 34.77 3.27 11.50
C SER A 109 35.93 3.38 12.48
N ALA A 110 37.15 3.40 11.96
CA ALA A 110 38.34 3.64 12.74
C ALA A 110 39.33 4.49 11.97
N GLN A 111 40.19 5.18 12.72
CA GLN A 111 41.22 6.04 12.17
C GLN A 111 42.41 5.17 11.69
N LEU A 112 42.82 5.35 10.44
CA LEU A 112 44.01 4.70 9.85
C LEU A 112 44.97 5.78 9.37
N GLY A 113 45.74 6.34 10.30
CA GLY A 113 46.60 7.50 10.04
C GLY A 113 45.76 8.70 9.56
N PRO A 114 46.01 9.26 8.36
CA PRO A 114 45.24 10.36 7.82
C PRO A 114 43.88 9.96 7.23
N TYR A 115 43.57 8.67 7.10
CA TYR A 115 42.32 8.19 6.53
C TYR A 115 41.33 7.75 7.62
N VAL A 116 40.04 7.82 7.30
CA VAL A 116 39.01 7.11 8.05
C VAL A 116 38.63 5.85 7.27
N VAL A 117 38.84 4.69 7.86
CA VAL A 117 38.35 3.41 7.34
C VAL A 117 36.93 3.22 7.83
N ARG A 118 36.03 2.79 6.95
CA ARG A 118 34.67 2.34 7.27
C ARG A 118 34.39 0.98 6.67
N THR A 119 33.58 0.16 7.33
CA THR A 119 33.01 -1.04 6.68
C THR A 119 31.97 -0.65 5.63
N LEU A 120 31.87 -1.44 4.56
CA LEU A 120 30.76 -1.32 3.61
C LEU A 120 29.46 -1.89 4.21
N PRO A 121 28.28 -1.39 3.79
CA PRO A 121 27.00 -1.95 4.22
C PRO A 121 26.91 -3.47 3.95
N GLY A 122 26.39 -4.24 4.91
CA GLY A 122 26.21 -5.70 4.79
C GLY A 122 27.43 -6.55 5.16
N VAL A 123 28.57 -5.93 5.52
CA VAL A 123 29.76 -6.66 5.99
C VAL A 123 29.58 -7.09 7.44
N THR A 124 29.69 -8.39 7.71
CA THR A 124 29.58 -9.00 9.05
C THR A 124 30.91 -9.63 9.48
N GLY A 125 31.13 -9.77 10.79
CA GLY A 125 32.39 -10.28 11.35
C GLY A 125 33.38 -9.16 11.71
N GLU A 126 34.47 -9.53 12.37
CA GLU A 126 35.53 -8.58 12.76
C GLU A 126 36.39 -8.24 11.54
N ILE A 127 36.50 -6.95 11.22
CA ILE A 127 37.34 -6.48 10.12
C ILE A 127 38.58 -5.81 10.69
N THR A 128 39.74 -6.30 10.31
CA THR A 128 41.03 -5.72 10.70
C THR A 128 41.75 -5.22 9.45
N VAL A 129 42.20 -3.96 9.48
CA VAL A 129 42.95 -3.32 8.41
C VAL A 129 44.38 -3.08 8.87
N GLU A 130 45.34 -3.62 8.14
CA GLU A 130 46.76 -3.59 8.45
C GLU A 130 47.51 -2.80 7.36
N VAL A 131 48.30 -1.82 7.80
CA VAL A 131 49.28 -1.12 6.95
C VAL A 131 50.64 -1.77 7.20
N ALA A 132 51.22 -2.34 6.15
CA ALA A 132 52.50 -3.02 6.19
C ALA A 132 53.49 -2.38 5.20
N ASP A 133 54.78 -2.65 5.40
CA ASP A 133 55.80 -2.31 4.43
C ASP A 133 55.61 -3.16 3.15
N PRO A 134 55.84 -2.57 1.95
CA PRO A 134 55.69 -3.30 0.70
C PRO A 134 56.83 -4.31 0.53
N GLU A 135 56.54 -5.46 -0.09
CA GLU A 135 57.54 -6.49 -0.35
C GLU A 135 58.48 -6.06 -1.51
N GLY A 136 59.80 -6.03 -1.26
CA GLY A 136 60.84 -5.75 -2.26
C GLY A 136 62.12 -5.13 -1.67
N ASP A 137 63.22 -5.15 -2.45
CA ASP A 137 64.46 -4.45 -2.11
C ASP A 137 64.32 -2.94 -2.42
N ASP A 138 64.52 -2.09 -1.41
CA ASP A 138 64.50 -0.61 -1.46
C ASP A 138 63.21 0.02 -2.06
N PRO A 139 62.02 -0.24 -1.50
CA PRO A 139 60.77 0.31 -2.00
C PRO A 139 60.71 1.85 -1.81
N PRO A 140 60.04 2.58 -2.72
CA PRO A 140 59.86 4.02 -2.55
C PRO A 140 59.20 4.36 -1.21
N GLN A 141 59.70 5.40 -0.53
CA GLN A 141 59.25 5.76 0.83
C GLN A 141 57.74 6.03 0.94
N ASP A 142 57.08 6.40 -0.16
CA ASP A 142 55.64 6.69 -0.21
C ASP A 142 54.74 5.50 -0.58
N VAL A 143 55.29 4.31 -0.80
CA VAL A 143 54.55 3.09 -1.14
C VAL A 143 54.42 2.19 0.08
N PHE A 144 53.26 1.56 0.25
CA PHE A 144 52.96 0.62 1.32
C PHE A 144 51.98 -0.46 0.87
N ALA A 145 51.86 -1.52 1.67
CA ALA A 145 50.86 -2.55 1.50
C ALA A 145 49.67 -2.31 2.46
N LEU A 146 48.45 -2.55 1.97
CA LEU A 146 47.23 -2.55 2.79
C LEU A 146 46.63 -3.96 2.77
N VAL A 147 46.43 -4.56 3.93
CA VAL A 147 45.86 -5.90 4.08
C VAL A 147 44.57 -5.80 4.89
N VAL A 148 43.49 -6.35 4.36
CA VAL A 148 42.17 -6.41 5.02
C VAL A 148 41.89 -7.85 5.39
N LYS A 149 41.73 -8.10 6.69
CA LYS A 149 41.39 -9.41 7.27
C LYS A 149 39.95 -9.39 7.75
N ARG A 150 39.24 -10.49 7.54
CA ARG A 150 37.92 -10.78 8.11
C ARG A 150 38.03 -11.98 9.03
N ASP A 151 37.63 -11.82 10.29
CA ASP A 151 37.72 -12.85 11.33
C ASP A 151 39.13 -13.49 11.41
N GLY A 152 40.16 -12.65 11.26
CA GLY A 152 41.57 -13.06 11.25
C GLY A 152 42.11 -13.62 9.94
N VAL A 153 41.27 -13.89 8.94
CA VAL A 153 41.68 -14.43 7.63
C VAL A 153 41.86 -13.29 6.61
N VAL A 154 42.98 -13.29 5.88
CA VAL A 154 43.25 -12.30 4.83
C VAL A 154 42.20 -12.44 3.72
N ALA A 155 41.41 -11.37 3.51
CA ALA A 155 40.34 -11.33 2.52
C ALA A 155 40.70 -10.45 1.32
N GLU A 156 41.39 -9.33 1.54
CA GLU A 156 41.85 -8.44 0.47
C GLU A 156 43.29 -7.98 0.74
N THR A 157 44.13 -7.97 -0.29
CA THR A 157 45.50 -7.47 -0.21
C THR A 157 45.77 -6.48 -1.34
N TYR A 158 46.30 -5.32 -0.98
CA TYR A 158 46.76 -4.26 -1.87
C TYR A 158 48.28 -4.14 -1.68
N PRO A 159 49.10 -4.83 -2.50
CA PRO A 159 50.53 -5.01 -2.21
C PRO A 159 51.38 -3.74 -2.40
N ALA A 160 50.92 -2.80 -3.24
CA ALA A 160 51.62 -1.55 -3.51
C ALA A 160 50.62 -0.42 -3.79
N VAL A 161 50.40 0.42 -2.79
CA VAL A 161 49.54 1.61 -2.84
C VAL A 161 50.29 2.83 -2.33
N THR A 162 49.91 4.02 -2.80
CA THR A 162 50.52 5.30 -2.39
C THR A 162 49.46 6.29 -1.92
N THR A 163 49.86 7.34 -1.22
CA THR A 163 48.99 8.49 -0.91
C THR A 163 49.02 9.58 -1.99
N LYS A 164 49.92 9.47 -2.97
CA LYS A 164 50.02 10.42 -4.09
C LYS A 164 48.78 10.37 -4.98
N ARG A 165 48.53 11.46 -5.70
CA ARG A 165 47.44 11.56 -6.70
C ARG A 165 47.84 10.78 -7.95
N SER A 166 47.57 9.48 -7.97
CA SER A 166 47.76 8.59 -9.12
C SER A 166 46.71 7.49 -9.15
N LYS A 167 46.77 6.57 -10.13
CA LYS A 167 45.87 5.40 -10.18
C LYS A 167 46.14 4.41 -9.05
N GLU A 168 47.35 4.44 -8.51
CA GLU A 168 47.85 3.64 -7.40
C GLU A 168 47.53 4.25 -6.04
N ASN A 169 46.78 5.36 -6.00
CA ASN A 169 46.28 5.96 -4.77
C ASN A 169 45.46 4.95 -3.96
N VAL A 170 45.75 4.82 -2.67
CA VAL A 170 45.13 3.82 -1.79
C VAL A 170 43.61 3.93 -1.72
N ALA A 171 43.06 5.15 -1.59
CA ALA A 171 41.62 5.35 -1.51
C ALA A 171 40.93 5.03 -2.85
N THR A 172 41.61 5.32 -3.96
CA THR A 172 41.14 5.00 -5.32
C THR A 172 41.13 3.48 -5.55
N GLN A 173 42.19 2.77 -5.18
CA GLN A 173 42.29 1.31 -5.31
C GLN A 173 41.26 0.58 -4.44
N VAL A 174 41.13 0.99 -3.17
CA VAL A 174 40.13 0.42 -2.25
C VAL A 174 38.71 0.68 -2.77
N ARG A 175 38.41 1.91 -3.23
CA ARG A 175 37.09 2.23 -3.79
C ARG A 175 36.76 1.40 -5.04
N ALA A 176 37.75 1.06 -5.86
CA ALA A 176 37.54 0.32 -7.10
C ALA A 176 37.40 -1.19 -6.89
N ARG A 177 38.01 -1.75 -5.84
CA ARG A 177 38.19 -3.21 -5.70
C ARG A 177 37.65 -3.80 -4.40
N SER A 178 37.52 -3.02 -3.34
CA SER A 178 37.11 -3.53 -2.03
C SER A 178 35.64 -3.93 -2.01
N GLN A 179 35.37 -5.07 -1.40
CA GLN A 179 34.03 -5.55 -1.05
C GLN A 179 33.76 -5.44 0.46
N LEU A 180 34.78 -5.07 1.24
CA LEU A 180 34.70 -5.04 2.71
C LEU A 180 34.77 -3.64 3.32
N ILE A 181 35.58 -2.74 2.76
CA ILE A 181 35.86 -1.44 3.37
C ILE A 181 35.81 -0.28 2.37
N ARG A 182 35.70 0.93 2.91
CA ARG A 182 35.90 2.19 2.20
C ARG A 182 36.88 3.07 2.98
N LEU A 183 37.75 3.77 2.25
CA LEU A 183 38.63 4.79 2.80
C LEU A 183 38.09 6.18 2.46
N GLU A 184 37.99 7.03 3.48
CA GLU A 184 37.70 8.46 3.34
C GLU A 184 39.00 9.26 3.46
N GLU A 185 39.25 10.13 2.47
CA GLU A 185 40.41 11.01 2.44
C GLU A 185 40.18 12.26 3.30
N PRO A 186 41.23 12.81 3.93
CA PRO A 186 41.13 14.01 4.77
C PRO A 186 40.97 15.29 3.91
N GLY A 187 39.75 15.56 3.43
CA GLY A 187 39.37 16.85 2.83
C GLY A 187 40.22 17.34 1.65
N LYS A 188 39.99 18.59 1.21
CA LYS A 188 40.73 19.19 0.07
C LYS A 188 42.05 19.81 0.57
N GLY A 189 43.19 19.22 0.19
CA GLY A 189 44.54 19.71 0.54
C GLY A 189 45.69 19.00 -0.19
N ALA A 190 46.92 19.16 0.33
CA ALA A 190 48.10 18.41 -0.10
C ALA A 190 47.90 16.90 0.14
N ALA A 191 48.60 16.05 -0.63
CA ALA A 191 48.50 14.60 -0.47
C ALA A 191 48.82 14.21 0.98
N PRO A 192 47.98 13.39 1.64
CA PRO A 192 48.19 13.01 3.03
C PRO A 192 49.51 12.24 3.19
N ALA A 193 50.15 12.38 4.35
CA ALA A 193 51.36 11.62 4.66
C ALA A 193 51.11 10.10 4.60
N ARG A 194 52.13 9.32 4.30
CA ARG A 194 52.04 7.85 4.37
C ARG A 194 51.61 7.44 5.79
N PRO A 195 50.57 6.59 5.96
CA PRO A 195 50.23 6.05 7.27
C PRO A 195 51.39 5.21 7.82
N GLU A 196 51.68 5.33 9.11
CA GLU A 196 52.63 4.45 9.79
C GLU A 196 52.11 3.00 9.83
N ALA A 197 53.03 2.04 9.98
CA ALA A 197 52.70 0.63 10.11
C ALA A 197 51.85 0.42 11.37
N GLN A 198 50.60 0.03 11.17
CA GLN A 198 49.62 -0.11 12.24
C GLN A 198 48.55 -1.12 11.83
N VAL A 199 47.93 -1.71 12.84
CA VAL A 199 46.78 -2.59 12.70
C VAL A 199 45.60 -1.93 13.38
N VAL A 200 44.52 -1.73 12.65
CA VAL A 200 43.31 -1.10 13.15
C VAL A 200 42.16 -2.09 13.02
N THR A 201 41.55 -2.42 14.15
CA THR A 201 40.36 -3.27 14.20
C THR A 201 39.12 -2.38 14.17
N LEU A 202 38.28 -2.60 13.16
CA LEU A 202 36.93 -2.06 13.15
C LEU A 202 36.11 -2.96 14.08
N ALA A 203 35.59 -2.40 15.17
CA ALA A 203 34.76 -3.15 16.10
C ALA A 203 33.73 -3.94 15.30
N ALA A 204 33.66 -5.26 15.53
CA ALA A 204 32.62 -6.08 14.96
C ALA A 204 31.30 -5.38 15.26
N SER A 205 30.52 -5.05 14.23
CA SER A 205 29.12 -4.75 14.47
C SER A 205 28.60 -5.93 15.31
N PRO A 206 28.08 -5.71 16.54
CA PRO A 206 27.33 -6.76 17.19
C PRO A 206 26.32 -7.23 16.16
N GLY A 207 26.17 -8.55 16.00
CA GLY A 207 25.24 -9.15 15.05
C GLY A 207 23.84 -8.59 15.23
N ALA A 208 23.59 -7.48 14.56
CA ALA A 208 22.40 -6.67 14.50
C ALA A 208 22.67 -5.81 13.25
N GLY A 209 22.32 -6.36 12.09
CA GLY A 209 22.53 -5.65 10.83
C GLY A 209 21.83 -4.29 10.86
N PRO A 210 22.45 -3.20 10.37
CA PRO A 210 21.73 -1.95 10.19
C PRO A 210 20.78 -2.12 9.02
N GLY A 211 19.54 -2.51 9.31
CA GLY A 211 18.55 -2.87 8.28
C GLY A 211 17.40 -3.75 8.76
N ALA A 212 17.51 -4.42 9.92
CA ALA A 212 16.36 -5.15 10.44
C ALA A 212 15.28 -4.16 10.88
N ALA A 213 14.05 -4.31 10.37
CA ALA A 213 12.91 -3.70 11.02
C ALA A 213 12.87 -4.25 12.45
N VAL A 214 12.57 -3.39 13.41
CA VAL A 214 12.24 -3.82 14.77
C VAL A 214 10.87 -4.50 14.67
N VAL A 215 10.87 -5.78 14.35
CA VAL A 215 9.72 -6.64 14.59
C VAL A 215 9.81 -7.00 16.07
N PRO A 216 8.83 -6.63 16.91
CA PRO A 216 8.84 -7.01 18.31
C PRO A 216 8.96 -8.52 18.50
N ASP A 217 9.65 -8.94 19.55
CA ASP A 217 9.80 -10.36 19.93
C ASP A 217 8.44 -10.99 20.29
N THR A 218 7.47 -10.18 20.71
CA THR A 218 6.08 -10.60 20.94
C THR A 218 5.12 -9.53 20.42
N LEU A 219 4.23 -9.90 19.51
CA LEU A 219 3.15 -9.04 19.01
C LEU A 219 1.81 -9.61 19.48
N SER A 220 0.90 -8.74 19.90
CA SER A 220 -0.49 -9.11 20.13
C SER A 220 -1.39 -8.57 19.02
N ALA A 221 -2.66 -9.00 19.01
CA ALA A 221 -3.65 -8.39 18.13
C ALA A 221 -3.78 -6.87 18.39
N ASP A 222 -3.67 -6.45 19.65
CA ASP A 222 -3.78 -5.05 20.07
C ASP A 222 -2.65 -4.18 19.49
N SER A 223 -1.46 -4.75 19.24
CA SER A 223 -0.37 -4.03 18.56
C SER A 223 -0.75 -3.60 17.13
N TYR A 224 -1.64 -4.35 16.47
CA TYR A 224 -2.15 -4.02 15.14
C TYR A 224 -3.39 -3.15 15.21
N VAL A 225 -4.38 -3.54 16.04
CA VAL A 225 -5.65 -2.83 16.18
C VAL A 225 -5.42 -1.43 16.74
N GLY A 226 -4.70 -1.35 17.86
CA GLY A 226 -4.46 -0.13 18.60
C GLY A 226 -5.73 0.45 19.24
N ASP A 227 -5.63 1.72 19.60
CA ASP A 227 -6.64 2.50 20.30
C ASP A 227 -6.95 3.75 19.46
N PRO A 228 -8.21 3.98 19.03
CA PRO A 228 -8.58 5.15 18.23
C PRO A 228 -8.35 6.50 18.93
N ASP A 229 -8.59 6.57 20.24
CA ASP A 229 -8.42 7.80 21.03
C ASP A 229 -6.93 8.15 21.14
N ARG A 230 -6.09 7.13 21.32
CA ARG A 230 -4.62 7.27 21.35
C ARG A 230 -3.99 7.28 19.96
N ARG A 231 -4.79 7.05 18.91
CA ARG A 231 -4.38 6.94 17.51
C ARG A 231 -3.25 5.93 17.31
N THR A 232 -3.37 4.76 17.93
CA THR A 232 -2.42 3.66 17.73
C THR A 232 -2.95 2.60 16.78
N GLY A 233 -2.04 1.75 16.28
CA GLY A 233 -2.39 0.71 15.31
C GLY A 233 -3.13 1.24 14.08
N PHE A 234 -3.97 0.41 13.46
CA PHE A 234 -4.87 0.87 12.40
C PHE A 234 -6.07 1.67 12.93
N GLY A 235 -6.34 1.68 14.23
CA GLY A 235 -7.33 2.59 14.85
C GLY A 235 -7.02 4.07 14.59
N GLY A 236 -5.74 4.43 14.48
CA GLY A 236 -5.32 5.79 14.07
C GLY A 236 -5.81 6.22 12.67
N LEU A 237 -6.21 5.28 11.81
CA LEU A 237 -6.74 5.58 10.46
C LEU A 237 -8.17 6.15 10.48
N GLU A 238 -8.88 6.09 11.61
CA GLU A 238 -10.20 6.73 11.75
C GLU A 238 -10.11 8.25 11.56
N ALA A 239 -8.98 8.86 11.93
CA ALA A 239 -8.73 10.28 11.71
C ALA A 239 -8.37 10.64 10.26
N VAL A 240 -8.27 9.65 9.35
CA VAL A 240 -7.90 9.83 7.96
C VAL A 240 -9.06 9.42 7.06
N GLU A 241 -9.91 10.39 6.71
CA GLU A 241 -11.14 10.19 5.94
C GLU A 241 -10.87 9.76 4.49
N GLU A 242 -9.75 10.16 3.88
CA GLU A 242 -9.49 9.89 2.47
C GLU A 242 -9.08 8.44 2.15
N VAL A 243 -8.85 7.58 3.15
CA VAL A 243 -8.43 6.18 2.95
C VAL A 243 -9.58 5.37 2.38
N THR A 244 -9.34 4.63 1.29
CA THR A 244 -10.36 3.80 0.61
C THR A 244 -10.05 2.31 0.64
N MET A 245 -8.82 1.92 0.99
CA MET A 245 -8.43 0.51 1.12
C MET A 245 -7.38 0.33 2.21
N VAL A 246 -7.48 -0.77 2.98
CA VAL A 246 -6.60 -1.03 4.12
C VAL A 246 -5.99 -2.43 4.01
N ALA A 247 -4.67 -2.55 4.22
CA ALA A 247 -3.96 -3.82 4.18
C ALA A 247 -2.87 -3.91 5.25
N ALA A 248 -2.69 -5.09 5.85
CA ALA A 248 -1.64 -5.38 6.82
C ALA A 248 -0.73 -6.52 6.33
N PRO A 249 0.11 -6.28 5.30
CA PRO A 249 0.92 -7.35 4.69
C PRO A 249 1.87 -8.02 5.69
N ASP A 250 2.34 -7.27 6.67
CA ASP A 250 3.28 -7.76 7.68
C ASP A 250 2.67 -8.62 8.78
N LEU A 251 1.34 -8.73 8.83
CA LEU A 251 0.70 -9.76 9.65
C LEU A 251 1.16 -11.16 9.25
N MET A 252 1.32 -11.39 7.94
CA MET A 252 1.79 -12.67 7.42
C MET A 252 3.27 -12.90 7.74
N SER A 253 4.05 -11.82 7.69
CA SER A 253 5.46 -11.80 8.05
C SER A 253 5.66 -12.15 9.53
N ALA A 254 4.85 -11.57 10.43
CA ALA A 254 4.86 -11.90 11.86
C ALA A 254 4.47 -13.38 12.10
N TYR A 255 3.46 -13.88 11.38
CA TYR A 255 3.05 -15.28 11.46
C TYR A 255 4.16 -16.24 11.01
N GLN A 256 4.84 -15.97 9.89
CA GLN A 256 5.93 -16.81 9.38
C GLN A 256 7.12 -16.89 10.32
N ARG A 257 7.35 -15.85 11.14
CA ARG A 257 8.39 -15.83 12.18
C ARG A 257 7.97 -16.46 13.49
N GLY A 258 6.70 -16.82 13.65
CA GLY A 258 6.15 -17.30 14.92
C GLY A 258 5.98 -16.20 15.98
N ALA A 259 6.02 -14.93 15.60
CA ALA A 259 5.77 -13.80 16.51
C ALA A 259 4.27 -13.66 16.84
N VAL A 260 3.41 -14.20 15.98
CA VAL A 260 1.96 -14.35 16.20
C VAL A 260 1.50 -15.73 15.73
N ASP A 261 0.46 -16.26 16.36
CA ASP A 261 -0.19 -17.50 15.95
C ASP A 261 -1.37 -17.27 14.99
N LEU A 262 -1.99 -18.36 14.52
CA LEU A 262 -3.13 -18.27 13.61
C LEU A 262 -4.35 -17.59 14.24
N GLU A 263 -4.57 -17.75 15.55
CA GLU A 263 -5.69 -17.11 16.25
C GLU A 263 -5.52 -15.58 16.27
N THR A 264 -4.30 -15.12 16.49
CA THR A 264 -3.94 -13.70 16.40
C THR A 264 -4.12 -13.18 14.97
N VAL A 265 -3.71 -13.94 13.94
CA VAL A 265 -3.96 -13.58 12.54
C VAL A 265 -5.45 -13.36 12.27
N ILE A 266 -6.31 -14.28 12.73
CA ILE A 266 -7.77 -14.19 12.57
C ILE A 266 -8.29 -12.94 13.29
N THR A 267 -7.82 -12.70 14.51
CA THR A 267 -8.25 -11.55 15.32
C THR A 267 -7.89 -10.22 14.66
N VAL A 268 -6.66 -10.08 14.15
CA VAL A 268 -6.22 -8.87 13.45
C VAL A 268 -7.01 -8.66 12.16
N GLN A 269 -7.21 -9.72 11.36
CA GLN A 269 -8.01 -9.62 10.13
C GLN A 269 -9.46 -9.25 10.43
N ARG A 270 -10.07 -9.83 11.49
CA ARG A 270 -11.40 -9.44 11.93
C ARG A 270 -11.44 -7.97 12.37
N GLY A 271 -10.43 -7.49 13.09
CA GLY A 271 -10.31 -6.08 13.47
C GLY A 271 -10.24 -5.16 12.25
N LEU A 272 -9.49 -5.52 11.19
CA LEU A 272 -9.48 -4.77 9.92
C LEU A 272 -10.87 -4.71 9.28
N ILE A 273 -11.60 -5.83 9.28
CA ILE A 273 -12.98 -5.90 8.76
C ILE A 273 -13.87 -4.96 9.56
N THR A 274 -13.85 -5.06 10.90
CA THR A 274 -14.66 -4.21 11.80
C THR A 274 -14.35 -2.73 11.62
N HIS A 275 -13.07 -2.36 11.46
CA HIS A 275 -12.69 -0.97 11.15
C HIS A 275 -13.32 -0.51 9.82
N CYS A 276 -13.22 -1.32 8.76
CA CYS A 276 -13.79 -0.96 7.46
C CYS A 276 -15.32 -0.91 7.47
N GLU A 277 -15.98 -1.78 8.26
CA GLU A 277 -17.42 -1.76 8.48
C GLU A 277 -17.89 -0.51 9.22
N ALA A 278 -17.14 -0.09 10.24
CA ALA A 278 -17.45 1.10 11.03
C ALA A 278 -17.30 2.39 10.21
N MET A 279 -16.24 2.48 9.39
CA MET A 279 -16.00 3.66 8.55
C MET A 279 -16.93 3.71 7.33
N GLY A 280 -17.29 2.57 6.74
CA GLY A 280 -18.28 2.49 5.64
C GLY A 280 -17.78 2.95 4.27
N ASP A 281 -16.61 3.59 4.19
CA ASP A 281 -16.00 4.21 3.01
C ASP A 281 -14.81 3.41 2.42
N ARG A 282 -14.26 2.48 3.20
CA ARG A 282 -13.02 1.73 2.88
C ARG A 282 -13.19 0.21 2.90
N ILE A 283 -12.28 -0.51 2.24
CA ILE A 283 -12.33 -1.98 2.12
C ILE A 283 -11.02 -2.62 2.58
N ALA A 284 -11.12 -3.68 3.40
CA ALA A 284 -9.98 -4.47 3.86
C ALA A 284 -9.52 -5.43 2.76
N ILE A 285 -8.24 -5.35 2.36
CA ILE A 285 -7.59 -6.32 1.46
C ILE A 285 -6.83 -7.31 2.32
N LEU A 286 -7.37 -8.52 2.42
CA LEU A 286 -6.84 -9.59 3.26
C LEU A 286 -5.98 -10.55 2.45
N ASP A 287 -5.00 -11.14 3.13
CA ASP A 287 -4.11 -12.17 2.62
C ASP A 287 -4.29 -13.46 3.45
N PRO A 288 -4.45 -14.64 2.83
CA PRO A 288 -4.45 -15.89 3.58
C PRO A 288 -3.02 -16.23 4.04
N PRO A 289 -2.88 -17.10 5.07
CA PRO A 289 -1.57 -17.66 5.42
C PRO A 289 -0.83 -18.22 4.19
N PRO A 290 0.51 -18.19 4.20
CA PRO A 290 1.30 -18.66 3.05
C PRO A 290 1.16 -20.16 2.85
N ALA A 291 1.44 -20.60 1.61
CA ALA A 291 1.61 -22.00 1.21
C ALA A 291 0.37 -22.89 1.42
N LEU A 292 -0.83 -22.31 1.50
CA LEU A 292 -2.08 -23.07 1.50
C LEU A 292 -2.35 -23.67 0.11
N SER A 293 -2.69 -24.96 0.08
CA SER A 293 -3.29 -25.59 -1.09
C SER A 293 -4.71 -25.04 -1.36
N PRO A 294 -5.28 -25.26 -2.56
CA PRO A 294 -6.64 -24.81 -2.88
C PRO A 294 -7.69 -25.36 -1.90
N ARG A 295 -7.54 -26.61 -1.46
CA ARG A 295 -8.42 -27.19 -0.44
C ARG A 295 -8.25 -26.52 0.93
N GLN A 296 -7.02 -26.23 1.34
CA GLN A 296 -6.76 -25.58 2.63
C GLN A 296 -7.23 -24.13 2.65
N VAL A 297 -7.07 -23.37 1.57
CA VAL A 297 -7.59 -21.98 1.52
C VAL A 297 -9.12 -21.96 1.48
N LYS A 298 -9.76 -22.97 0.89
CA LYS A 298 -11.21 -23.17 0.99
C LYS A 298 -11.64 -23.36 2.45
N THR A 299 -11.01 -24.31 3.16
CA THR A 299 -11.25 -24.52 4.60
C THR A 299 -10.95 -23.27 5.42
N TRP A 300 -9.87 -22.56 5.12
CA TRP A 300 -9.53 -21.29 5.77
C TRP A 300 -10.67 -20.27 5.65
N ARG A 301 -11.23 -20.12 4.43
CA ARG A 301 -12.29 -19.17 4.12
C ARG A 301 -13.64 -19.54 4.76
N GLU A 302 -14.06 -20.79 4.67
CA GLU A 302 -15.40 -21.22 5.11
C GLU A 302 -15.45 -21.66 6.57
N GLU A 303 -14.47 -22.44 7.02
CA GLU A 303 -14.52 -23.12 8.32
C GLU A 303 -13.66 -22.42 9.37
N THR A 304 -12.46 -21.96 9.00
CA THR A 304 -11.51 -21.36 9.98
C THR A 304 -11.84 -19.91 10.30
N THR A 305 -12.05 -19.08 9.28
CA THR A 305 -12.34 -17.65 9.47
C THR A 305 -13.82 -17.34 9.47
N GLY A 306 -14.57 -17.92 8.51
CA GLY A 306 -16.01 -17.69 8.36
C GLY A 306 -16.39 -16.22 8.20
N PHE A 307 -15.47 -15.38 7.69
CA PHE A 307 -15.71 -13.93 7.58
C PHE A 307 -16.88 -13.64 6.62
N ASP A 308 -17.81 -12.79 7.02
CA ASP A 308 -18.89 -12.34 6.14
C ASP A 308 -18.92 -10.82 6.19
N SER A 309 -18.46 -10.18 5.11
CA SER A 309 -18.45 -8.73 5.03
C SER A 309 -18.37 -8.23 3.61
N LYS A 310 -19.19 -7.22 3.30
CA LYS A 310 -19.10 -6.45 2.06
C LYS A 310 -17.88 -5.53 2.02
N TYR A 311 -17.28 -5.22 3.17
CA TYR A 311 -16.12 -4.34 3.30
C TYR A 311 -14.79 -5.10 3.37
N ALA A 312 -14.76 -6.34 2.89
CA ALA A 312 -13.55 -7.15 2.89
C ALA A 312 -13.42 -7.96 1.60
N THR A 313 -12.17 -8.28 1.26
CA THR A 313 -11.82 -9.11 0.12
C THR A 313 -10.59 -9.96 0.46
N LEU A 314 -10.47 -11.15 -0.13
CA LEU A 314 -9.36 -12.06 0.10
C LEU A 314 -8.75 -12.50 -1.24
N TYR A 315 -7.45 -12.29 -1.40
CA TYR A 315 -6.72 -12.63 -2.62
C TYR A 315 -5.80 -13.82 -2.43
N TYR A 316 -5.86 -14.78 -3.36
CA TYR A 316 -5.09 -16.02 -3.32
C TYR A 316 -4.62 -16.39 -4.74
N PRO A 317 -3.43 -16.96 -4.95
CA PRO A 317 -2.40 -17.29 -3.98
C PRO A 317 -1.40 -16.13 -3.83
N TRP A 318 -0.40 -16.35 -2.99
CA TRP A 318 0.75 -15.44 -2.90
C TRP A 318 1.48 -15.35 -4.25
N ILE A 319 2.03 -14.18 -4.50
CA ILE A 319 2.77 -13.85 -5.73
C ILE A 319 4.26 -13.92 -5.48
N LYS A 320 5.03 -14.26 -6.52
CA LYS A 320 6.48 -14.20 -6.50
C LYS A 320 6.95 -12.95 -7.24
N VAL A 321 7.76 -12.13 -6.60
CA VAL A 321 8.35 -10.91 -7.16
C VAL A 321 9.82 -10.83 -6.76
N PHE A 322 10.60 -10.00 -7.46
CA PHE A 322 11.97 -9.72 -7.06
C PHE A 322 12.00 -8.97 -5.73
N ASP A 323 12.69 -9.50 -4.73
CA ASP A 323 12.87 -8.88 -3.42
C ASP A 323 14.29 -8.28 -3.33
N PRO A 324 14.41 -6.93 -3.34
CA PRO A 324 15.69 -6.26 -3.28
C PRO A 324 16.44 -6.46 -1.95
N ALA A 325 15.75 -6.77 -0.84
CA ALA A 325 16.40 -6.98 0.45
C ALA A 325 17.31 -8.21 0.44
N VAL A 326 16.89 -9.26 -0.26
CA VAL A 326 17.64 -10.54 -0.39
C VAL A 326 18.27 -10.75 -1.77
N GLY A 327 18.04 -9.83 -2.72
CA GLY A 327 18.62 -9.87 -4.06
C GLY A 327 18.11 -11.03 -4.94
N ARG A 328 16.92 -11.56 -4.67
CA ARG A 328 16.32 -12.70 -5.40
C ARG A 328 14.81 -12.66 -5.39
N ASP A 329 14.18 -13.47 -6.24
CA ASP A 329 12.72 -13.62 -6.23
C ASP A 329 12.23 -14.31 -4.94
N ALA A 330 11.27 -13.70 -4.25
CA ALA A 330 10.64 -14.22 -3.04
C ALA A 330 9.11 -14.19 -3.15
N PHE A 331 8.44 -15.05 -2.38
CA PHE A 331 6.97 -15.04 -2.27
C PHE A 331 6.54 -14.02 -1.22
N MET A 332 5.47 -13.27 -1.52
CA MET A 332 4.87 -12.29 -0.60
C MET A 332 3.35 -12.23 -0.76
N PRO A 333 2.64 -11.72 0.27
CA PRO A 333 1.21 -11.44 0.18
C PRO A 333 0.88 -10.51 -1.00
N PRO A 334 -0.22 -10.75 -1.73
CA PRO A 334 -0.60 -9.95 -2.89
C PRO A 334 -1.22 -8.59 -2.55
N SER A 335 -1.70 -8.35 -1.33
CA SER A 335 -2.50 -7.15 -0.97
C SER A 335 -1.94 -5.82 -1.47
N GLY A 336 -0.65 -5.56 -1.31
CA GLY A 336 -0.01 -4.32 -1.80
C GLY A 336 -0.08 -4.15 -3.33
N HIS A 337 0.19 -5.22 -4.07
CA HIS A 337 0.12 -5.19 -5.53
C HIS A 337 -1.31 -5.04 -6.03
N ILE A 338 -2.26 -5.69 -5.33
CA ILE A 338 -3.69 -5.62 -5.64
C ILE A 338 -4.25 -4.22 -5.40
N ALA A 339 -3.86 -3.56 -4.30
CA ALA A 339 -4.21 -2.16 -4.05
C ALA A 339 -3.78 -1.26 -5.23
N GLY A 340 -2.57 -1.47 -5.76
CA GLY A 340 -2.10 -0.73 -6.93
C GLY A 340 -2.87 -1.08 -8.21
N VAL A 341 -3.29 -2.34 -8.39
CA VAL A 341 -4.15 -2.76 -9.50
C VAL A 341 -5.51 -2.07 -9.42
N TRP A 342 -6.10 -1.91 -8.23
CA TRP A 342 -7.35 -1.18 -8.04
C TRP A 342 -7.16 0.30 -8.43
N ALA A 343 -6.09 0.93 -7.96
CA ALA A 343 -5.81 2.32 -8.29
C ALA A 343 -5.70 2.55 -9.80
N ARG A 344 -4.92 1.70 -10.49
CA ARG A 344 -4.79 1.78 -11.95
C ARG A 344 -6.10 1.50 -12.68
N ASN A 345 -6.89 0.55 -12.19
CA ASN A 345 -8.18 0.22 -12.75
C ASN A 345 -9.12 1.43 -12.71
N ASP A 346 -9.20 2.07 -11.55
CA ASP A 346 -10.08 3.19 -11.31
C ASP A 346 -9.69 4.41 -12.13
N GLU A 347 -8.39 4.72 -12.17
CA GLU A 347 -7.86 5.83 -12.97
C GLU A 347 -8.17 5.65 -14.47
N THR A 348 -8.02 4.42 -14.98
CA THR A 348 -8.13 4.17 -16.43
C THR A 348 -9.55 3.85 -16.91
N ARG A 349 -10.42 3.33 -16.02
CA ARG A 349 -11.72 2.78 -16.40
C ARG A 349 -12.86 3.16 -15.45
N GLY A 350 -12.57 3.82 -14.33
CA GLY A 350 -13.53 4.16 -13.28
C GLY A 350 -13.77 3.01 -12.30
N VAL A 351 -14.16 3.38 -11.07
CA VAL A 351 -14.41 2.46 -9.94
C VAL A 351 -15.49 1.41 -10.22
N HIS A 352 -16.43 1.72 -11.15
CA HIS A 352 -17.49 0.81 -11.56
C HIS A 352 -16.98 -0.40 -12.36
N LYS A 353 -15.77 -0.35 -12.95
CA LYS A 353 -15.13 -1.49 -13.63
C LYS A 353 -14.55 -2.42 -12.58
N ALA A 354 -14.93 -3.70 -12.59
CA ALA A 354 -14.33 -4.75 -11.76
C ALA A 354 -12.80 -4.85 -11.96
N PRO A 355 -11.96 -4.72 -10.90
CA PRO A 355 -10.50 -4.79 -11.00
C PRO A 355 -9.98 -6.24 -11.18
N ALA A 356 -10.60 -6.99 -12.08
CA ALA A 356 -10.24 -8.33 -12.53
C ALA A 356 -9.83 -8.30 -14.01
N ASN A 357 -9.22 -9.39 -14.48
CA ASN A 357 -8.56 -9.50 -15.78
C ASN A 357 -7.39 -8.49 -15.96
N GLU A 358 -6.90 -7.95 -14.86
CA GLU A 358 -5.77 -7.01 -14.81
C GLU A 358 -4.45 -7.75 -14.57
N VAL A 359 -3.39 -7.30 -15.25
CA VAL A 359 -2.04 -7.86 -15.05
C VAL A 359 -1.45 -7.38 -13.73
N VAL A 360 -0.87 -8.29 -12.95
CA VAL A 360 -0.11 -7.95 -11.74
C VAL A 360 1.33 -7.65 -12.16
N ARG A 361 1.70 -6.37 -12.21
CA ARG A 361 3.05 -5.94 -12.62
C ARG A 361 4.07 -6.34 -11.55
N GLY A 362 5.23 -6.82 -11.96
CA GLY A 362 6.29 -7.32 -11.08
C GLY A 362 6.15 -8.78 -10.67
N ALA A 363 4.95 -9.37 -10.80
CA ALA A 363 4.74 -10.79 -10.53
C ALA A 363 5.36 -11.66 -11.62
N VAL A 364 6.28 -12.55 -11.22
CA VAL A 364 6.97 -13.49 -12.11
C VAL A 364 6.45 -14.91 -11.98
N ALA A 365 5.89 -15.28 -10.82
CA ALA A 365 5.28 -16.57 -10.58
C ALA A 365 4.18 -16.50 -9.51
N LEU A 366 3.45 -17.60 -9.34
CA LEU A 366 2.47 -17.80 -8.27
C LEU A 366 2.95 -18.91 -7.35
N GLN A 367 2.67 -18.80 -6.06
CA GLN A 367 3.03 -19.82 -5.08
C GLN A 367 2.33 -21.15 -5.37
N THR A 368 1.08 -21.08 -5.81
CA THR A 368 0.27 -22.23 -6.22
C THR A 368 -0.32 -21.97 -7.59
N GLN A 369 -0.22 -22.92 -8.51
CA GLN A 369 -0.93 -22.84 -9.79
C GLN A 369 -2.35 -23.37 -9.61
N ILE A 370 -3.35 -22.54 -9.89
CA ILE A 370 -4.75 -22.90 -9.71
C ILE A 370 -5.32 -23.40 -11.04
N THR A 371 -5.83 -24.62 -11.05
CA THR A 371 -6.54 -25.21 -12.18
C THR A 371 -7.95 -24.60 -12.33
N LYS A 372 -8.62 -24.86 -13.46
CA LYS A 372 -10.01 -24.42 -13.63
C LYS A 372 -10.93 -25.05 -12.58
N GLY A 373 -10.82 -26.36 -12.34
CA GLY A 373 -11.69 -27.08 -11.39
C GLY A 373 -11.51 -26.59 -9.95
N GLU A 374 -10.28 -26.30 -9.53
CA GLU A 374 -10.04 -25.69 -8.22
C GLU A 374 -10.63 -24.29 -8.14
N HIS A 375 -10.46 -23.47 -9.18
CA HIS A 375 -11.04 -22.14 -9.21
C HIS A 375 -12.58 -22.17 -9.13
N ASP A 376 -13.22 -23.14 -9.81
CA ASP A 376 -14.67 -23.35 -9.78
C ASP A 376 -15.17 -23.63 -8.34
N LEU A 377 -14.32 -24.12 -7.43
CA LEU A 377 -14.63 -24.34 -6.01
C LEU A 377 -14.34 -23.11 -5.12
N LEU A 378 -13.37 -22.28 -5.48
CA LEU A 378 -12.94 -21.12 -4.67
C LEU A 378 -13.75 -19.86 -4.98
N ASN A 379 -14.11 -19.64 -6.23
CA ASN A 379 -14.81 -18.43 -6.64
C ASN A 379 -16.20 -18.26 -5.98
N PRO A 380 -17.03 -19.31 -5.82
CA PRO A 380 -18.33 -19.19 -5.15
C PRO A 380 -18.27 -18.61 -3.74
N ILE A 381 -17.18 -18.85 -3.01
CA ILE A 381 -16.98 -18.43 -1.61
C ILE A 381 -16.24 -17.09 -1.46
N GLY A 382 -16.16 -16.31 -2.55
CA GLY A 382 -15.60 -14.95 -2.54
C GLY A 382 -14.07 -14.88 -2.59
N LEU A 383 -13.37 -16.00 -2.84
CA LEU A 383 -11.92 -15.98 -3.00
C LEU A 383 -11.52 -15.46 -4.37
N ASN A 384 -10.79 -14.34 -4.39
CA ASN A 384 -10.30 -13.74 -5.62
C ASN A 384 -8.98 -14.39 -6.07
N CYS A 385 -9.09 -15.29 -7.04
CA CYS A 385 -7.94 -16.03 -7.52
C CYS A 385 -7.05 -15.18 -8.44
N ILE A 386 -5.73 -15.22 -8.24
CA ILE A 386 -4.72 -14.72 -9.16
C ILE A 386 -4.22 -15.92 -9.97
N ARG A 387 -4.21 -15.80 -11.30
CA ARG A 387 -3.91 -16.92 -12.21
C ARG A 387 -2.88 -16.54 -13.27
N ALA A 388 -2.02 -17.49 -13.61
CA ALA A 388 -1.11 -17.38 -14.72
C ALA A 388 -1.77 -17.89 -16.00
N PHE A 389 -1.77 -17.08 -17.05
CA PHE A 389 -2.29 -17.44 -18.36
C PHE A 389 -1.18 -17.38 -19.41
N PRO A 390 -0.94 -18.47 -20.18
CA PRO A 390 0.04 -18.47 -21.26
C PRO A 390 -0.21 -17.30 -22.23
N GLY A 391 0.85 -16.52 -22.53
CA GLY A 391 0.79 -15.35 -23.41
C GLY A 391 0.04 -14.13 -22.87
N ARG A 392 -0.60 -14.22 -21.70
CA ARG A 392 -1.40 -13.14 -21.09
C ARG A 392 -0.86 -12.67 -19.74
N GLY A 393 0.12 -13.36 -19.18
CA GLY A 393 0.78 -13.05 -17.91
C GLY A 393 0.00 -13.49 -16.68
N ILE A 394 0.46 -13.05 -15.51
CA ILE A 394 -0.23 -13.25 -14.22
C ILE A 394 -1.31 -12.19 -14.07
N ARG A 395 -2.55 -12.63 -13.84
CA ARG A 395 -3.71 -11.75 -13.78
C ARG A 395 -4.56 -11.99 -12.55
N VAL A 396 -5.12 -10.92 -12.03
CA VAL A 396 -6.24 -10.98 -11.09
C VAL A 396 -7.44 -11.57 -11.83
N TRP A 397 -8.05 -12.62 -11.28
CA TRP A 397 -9.11 -13.38 -11.94
C TRP A 397 -10.35 -13.57 -11.04
N GLY A 398 -10.62 -12.57 -10.19
CA GLY A 398 -11.81 -12.44 -9.35
C GLY A 398 -11.96 -11.00 -8.86
N ALA A 399 -13.21 -10.57 -8.62
CA ALA A 399 -13.54 -9.25 -8.06
C ALA A 399 -14.77 -9.34 -7.14
N ARG A 400 -14.76 -10.29 -6.21
CA ARG A 400 -15.80 -10.53 -5.22
C ARG A 400 -15.41 -9.94 -3.85
N THR A 401 -16.41 -9.59 -3.05
CA THR A 401 -16.23 -9.32 -1.62
C THR A 401 -16.35 -10.64 -0.84
N LEU A 402 -16.23 -10.57 0.48
CA LEU A 402 -16.51 -11.70 1.37
C LEU A 402 -17.98 -11.80 1.77
N ALA A 403 -18.88 -10.98 1.20
CA ALA A 403 -20.29 -10.96 1.56
C ALA A 403 -21.03 -12.21 1.07
N ASP A 404 -21.86 -12.78 1.95
CA ASP A 404 -22.83 -13.82 1.58
C ASP A 404 -24.05 -13.22 0.85
N ASP A 405 -24.40 -11.96 1.15
CA ASP A 405 -25.46 -11.23 0.44
C ASP A 405 -25.07 -11.02 -1.04
N THR A 406 -25.89 -11.62 -1.92
CA THR A 406 -25.73 -11.52 -3.37
C THR A 406 -25.76 -10.10 -3.91
N SER A 407 -26.37 -9.15 -3.20
CA SER A 407 -26.43 -7.73 -3.55
C SER A 407 -25.05 -7.09 -3.48
N TRP A 408 -24.22 -7.53 -2.53
CA TRP A 408 -22.88 -6.99 -2.27
C TRP A 408 -21.75 -7.93 -2.71
N ARG A 409 -22.08 -8.98 -3.46
CA ARG A 409 -21.12 -9.97 -3.97
C ARG A 409 -19.93 -9.35 -4.70
N TYR A 410 -20.14 -8.30 -5.49
CA TYR A 410 -19.12 -7.75 -6.37
C TYR A 410 -18.41 -6.54 -5.75
N LEU A 411 -17.08 -6.59 -5.79
CA LEU A 411 -16.21 -5.57 -5.25
C LEU A 411 -16.44 -4.19 -5.88
N ASN A 412 -16.51 -4.12 -7.22
CA ASN A 412 -16.74 -2.85 -7.92
C ASN A 412 -18.11 -2.24 -7.59
N VAL A 413 -19.10 -3.06 -7.26
CA VAL A 413 -20.41 -2.55 -6.82
C VAL A 413 -20.28 -1.89 -5.45
N ARG A 414 -19.68 -2.57 -4.46
CA ARG A 414 -19.47 -1.95 -3.14
C ARG A 414 -18.59 -0.70 -3.21
N ARG A 415 -17.50 -0.74 -3.97
CA ARG A 415 -16.61 0.42 -4.16
C ARG A 415 -17.30 1.58 -4.88
N LEU A 416 -18.17 1.31 -5.85
CA LEU A 416 -18.99 2.34 -6.49
C LEU A 416 -19.94 2.99 -5.48
N PHE A 417 -20.59 2.21 -4.62
CA PHE A 417 -21.45 2.78 -3.58
C PHE A 417 -20.66 3.64 -2.59
N ASN A 418 -19.49 3.19 -2.12
CA ASN A 418 -18.64 4.02 -1.26
C ASN A 418 -18.29 5.36 -1.95
N TYR A 419 -17.88 5.32 -3.22
CA TYR A 419 -17.60 6.53 -4.01
C TYR A 419 -18.82 7.46 -4.13
N LEU A 420 -20.01 6.93 -4.40
CA LEU A 420 -21.24 7.72 -4.54
C LEU A 420 -21.67 8.34 -3.20
N GLU A 421 -21.66 7.54 -2.13
CA GLU A 421 -22.01 7.95 -0.77
C GLU A 421 -21.10 9.09 -0.29
N GLU A 422 -19.78 8.92 -0.41
CA GLU A 422 -18.80 9.94 -0.02
C GLU A 422 -18.83 11.20 -0.89
N SER A 423 -19.01 11.05 -2.20
CA SER A 423 -19.14 12.21 -3.10
C SER A 423 -20.39 13.02 -2.77
N ILE A 424 -21.53 12.36 -2.52
CA ILE A 424 -22.76 13.03 -2.12
C ILE A 424 -22.56 13.72 -0.78
N LEU A 425 -22.02 13.02 0.23
CA LEU A 425 -21.74 13.57 1.55
C LEU A 425 -20.90 14.85 1.47
N ALA A 426 -19.76 14.81 0.77
CA ALA A 426 -18.86 15.95 0.59
C ALA A 426 -19.54 17.09 -0.20
N GLY A 427 -20.28 16.75 -1.27
CA GLY A 427 -20.93 17.70 -2.16
C GLY A 427 -22.17 18.37 -1.58
N THR A 428 -22.78 17.81 -0.54
CA THR A 428 -24.01 18.32 0.10
C THR A 428 -23.81 18.96 1.47
N GLN A 429 -22.56 19.20 1.90
CA GLN A 429 -22.29 19.85 3.21
C GLN A 429 -22.98 21.21 3.38
N TRP A 430 -23.21 21.95 2.29
CA TRP A 430 -23.91 23.24 2.30
C TRP A 430 -25.38 23.15 2.73
N VAL A 431 -25.98 21.96 2.78
CA VAL A 431 -27.39 21.75 3.19
C VAL A 431 -27.57 21.98 4.70
N VAL A 432 -26.51 21.79 5.49
CA VAL A 432 -26.58 21.89 6.95
C VAL A 432 -26.90 23.33 7.36
N PHE A 433 -27.87 23.49 8.27
CA PHE A 433 -28.41 24.77 8.75
C PHE A 433 -29.18 25.63 7.72
N GLU A 434 -29.48 25.10 6.53
CA GLU A 434 -30.41 25.76 5.61
C GLU A 434 -31.87 25.62 6.09
N PRO A 435 -32.77 26.56 5.72
CA PRO A 435 -34.20 26.42 5.99
C PRO A 435 -34.78 25.12 5.39
N ASN A 436 -35.40 24.29 6.22
CA ASN A 436 -36.02 23.03 5.79
C ASN A 436 -37.37 23.29 5.08
N ASP A 437 -37.29 23.62 3.79
CA ASP A 437 -38.45 23.95 2.95
C ASP A 437 -38.43 23.26 1.57
N ASP A 438 -39.53 23.41 0.81
CA ASP A 438 -39.67 22.84 -0.54
C ASP A 438 -38.55 23.30 -1.50
N ALA A 439 -37.96 24.48 -1.27
CA ALA A 439 -36.90 25.03 -2.11
C ALA A 439 -35.54 24.35 -1.83
N LEU A 440 -35.22 24.10 -0.57
CA LEU A 440 -34.05 23.30 -0.17
C LEU A 440 -34.13 21.90 -0.78
N TRP A 441 -35.28 21.22 -0.62
CA TRP A 441 -35.46 19.88 -1.16
C TRP A 441 -35.27 19.84 -2.68
N ALA A 442 -35.81 20.84 -3.41
CA ALA A 442 -35.60 20.95 -4.85
C ALA A 442 -34.12 21.16 -5.22
N ARG A 443 -33.35 21.93 -4.43
CA ARG A 443 -31.90 22.11 -4.63
C ARG A 443 -31.15 20.79 -4.40
N ILE A 444 -31.46 20.05 -3.34
CA ILE A 444 -30.87 18.73 -3.05
C ILE A 444 -31.11 17.78 -4.23
N ARG A 445 -32.38 17.61 -4.65
CA ARG A 445 -32.74 16.72 -5.76
C ARG A 445 -31.99 17.07 -7.04
N ARG A 446 -31.97 18.35 -7.43
CA ARG A 446 -31.26 18.80 -8.65
C ARG A 446 -29.75 18.52 -8.60
N THR A 447 -29.14 18.77 -7.44
CA THR A 447 -27.68 18.62 -7.26
C THR A 447 -27.26 17.15 -7.35
N ILE A 448 -27.94 16.27 -6.61
CA ILE A 448 -27.65 14.83 -6.63
C ILE A 448 -28.01 14.21 -7.99
N ALA A 449 -29.16 14.56 -8.58
CA ALA A 449 -29.55 14.02 -9.88
C ALA A 449 -28.59 14.43 -11.01
N ALA A 450 -28.05 15.65 -10.97
CA ALA A 450 -27.03 16.09 -11.93
C ALA A 450 -25.75 15.26 -11.83
N PHE A 451 -25.29 14.97 -10.61
CA PHE A 451 -24.14 14.11 -10.36
C PHE A 451 -24.37 12.68 -10.87
N LEU A 452 -25.49 12.04 -10.48
CA LEU A 452 -25.80 10.68 -10.91
C LEU A 452 -26.02 10.57 -12.42
N THR A 453 -26.54 11.63 -13.06
CA THR A 453 -26.61 11.71 -14.53
C THR A 453 -25.22 11.66 -15.17
N ASN A 454 -24.22 12.33 -14.57
CA ASN A 454 -22.85 12.28 -15.07
C ASN A 454 -22.25 10.88 -14.88
N GLU A 455 -22.50 10.23 -13.74
CA GLU A 455 -22.03 8.85 -13.49
C GLU A 455 -22.70 7.83 -14.43
N TRP A 456 -23.99 7.98 -14.72
CA TRP A 456 -24.68 7.20 -15.74
C TRP A 456 -24.07 7.41 -17.13
N ARG A 457 -23.79 8.66 -17.53
CA ARG A 457 -23.13 8.96 -18.82
C ARG A 457 -21.73 8.36 -18.93
N LYS A 458 -21.02 8.20 -17.82
CA LYS A 458 -19.72 7.50 -17.75
C LYS A 458 -19.86 5.97 -17.85
N GLY A 459 -21.09 5.44 -17.84
CA GLY A 459 -21.36 4.00 -17.88
C GLY A 459 -21.28 3.31 -16.51
N ALA A 460 -21.27 4.06 -15.40
CA ALA A 460 -21.24 3.49 -14.06
C ALA A 460 -22.58 2.89 -13.62
N LEU A 461 -23.68 3.46 -14.12
CA LEU A 461 -25.05 3.05 -13.81
C LEU A 461 -25.70 2.35 -15.03
N PHE A 462 -26.51 1.33 -14.76
CA PHE A 462 -27.20 0.51 -15.74
C PHE A 462 -28.60 1.09 -16.03
N GLY A 463 -28.96 1.19 -17.30
CA GLY A 463 -30.26 1.71 -17.75
C GLY A 463 -30.12 2.44 -19.07
N LEU A 464 -31.16 2.40 -19.90
CA LEU A 464 -31.20 3.14 -21.18
C LEU A 464 -31.53 4.62 -20.97
N THR A 465 -32.17 4.94 -19.85
CA THR A 465 -32.52 6.31 -19.45
C THR A 465 -32.07 6.57 -18.01
N PRO A 466 -31.91 7.85 -17.60
CA PRO A 466 -31.62 8.19 -16.21
C PRO A 466 -32.64 7.62 -15.22
N ASP A 467 -33.92 7.62 -15.57
CA ASP A 467 -35.01 7.14 -14.69
C ASP A 467 -34.98 5.62 -14.46
N GLU A 468 -34.39 4.85 -15.39
CA GLU A 468 -34.10 3.42 -15.18
C GLU A 468 -32.85 3.22 -14.32
N ALA A 469 -31.92 4.17 -14.34
CA ALA A 469 -30.60 4.06 -13.75
C ALA A 469 -30.54 4.51 -12.29
N PHE A 470 -31.32 5.54 -11.92
CA PHE A 470 -31.38 6.04 -10.55
C PHE A 470 -32.66 6.83 -10.27
N TYR A 471 -32.95 7.04 -8.98
CA TYR A 471 -33.93 8.01 -8.52
C TYR A 471 -33.37 8.83 -7.35
N VAL A 472 -33.89 10.06 -7.19
CA VAL A 472 -33.59 10.94 -6.05
C VAL A 472 -34.91 11.52 -5.55
N LYS A 473 -35.30 11.14 -4.34
CA LYS A 473 -36.56 11.56 -3.71
C LYS A 473 -36.28 12.33 -2.44
N CYS A 474 -36.69 13.59 -2.41
CA CYS A 474 -36.62 14.45 -1.24
C CYS A 474 -37.81 15.38 -1.36
N ASP A 475 -38.93 15.06 -0.74
CA ASP A 475 -40.20 15.77 -0.88
C ASP A 475 -41.01 15.65 0.41
N ARG A 476 -42.29 16.05 0.38
CA ARG A 476 -43.18 15.98 1.55
C ARG A 476 -43.48 14.56 2.02
N GLU A 477 -43.31 13.55 1.16
CA GLU A 477 -43.50 12.15 1.56
C GLU A 477 -42.30 11.66 2.36
N THR A 478 -41.08 12.04 1.97
CA THR A 478 -39.87 11.72 2.74
C THR A 478 -39.64 12.67 3.92
N ASN A 479 -40.20 13.88 3.88
CA ASN A 479 -40.07 14.92 4.92
C ASN A 479 -41.44 15.35 5.46
N PRO A 480 -42.15 14.49 6.21
CA PRO A 480 -43.40 14.87 6.86
C PRO A 480 -43.14 15.86 8.02
N PRO A 481 -44.17 16.58 8.52
CA PRO A 481 -44.01 17.61 9.56
C PRO A 481 -43.21 17.14 10.78
N GLU A 482 -43.34 15.89 11.20
CA GLU A 482 -42.62 15.33 12.34
C GLU A 482 -41.09 15.30 12.12
N SER A 483 -40.63 15.03 10.89
CA SER A 483 -39.20 15.08 10.54
C SER A 483 -38.68 16.51 10.49
N ILE A 484 -39.50 17.44 10.01
CA ILE A 484 -39.16 18.86 9.93
C ILE A 484 -39.04 19.44 11.34
N ASP A 485 -39.99 19.14 12.21
CA ASP A 485 -39.98 19.53 13.63
C ASP A 485 -38.79 18.92 14.39
N ALA A 486 -38.33 17.73 13.98
CA ALA A 486 -37.11 17.10 14.48
C ALA A 486 -35.81 17.69 13.88
N GLY A 487 -35.92 18.66 12.96
CA GLY A 487 -34.77 19.28 12.29
C GLY A 487 -34.06 18.37 11.28
N GLN A 488 -34.76 17.37 10.73
CA GLN A 488 -34.21 16.39 9.80
C GLN A 488 -34.65 16.65 8.37
N VAL A 489 -33.73 16.45 7.42
CA VAL A 489 -34.02 16.37 5.98
C VAL A 489 -33.66 14.98 5.49
N ILE A 490 -34.63 14.27 4.93
CA ILE A 490 -34.49 12.91 4.41
C ILE A 490 -34.56 12.97 2.88
N CYS A 491 -33.47 12.49 2.25
CA CYS A 491 -33.37 12.29 0.82
C CYS A 491 -33.06 10.82 0.54
N GLU A 492 -33.97 10.13 -0.15
CA GLU A 492 -33.79 8.76 -0.60
C GLU A 492 -33.14 8.76 -1.98
N VAL A 493 -32.08 7.96 -2.13
CA VAL A 493 -31.35 7.80 -3.39
C VAL A 493 -31.27 6.32 -3.72
N GLY A 494 -31.74 5.95 -4.90
CA GLY A 494 -31.56 4.59 -5.43
C GLY A 494 -30.75 4.62 -6.71
N VAL A 495 -29.83 3.67 -6.88
CA VAL A 495 -28.99 3.54 -8.07
C VAL A 495 -28.92 2.09 -8.55
N ALA A 496 -28.86 1.91 -9.86
CA ALA A 496 -28.68 0.61 -10.51
C ALA A 496 -27.22 0.48 -10.98
N PRO A 497 -26.33 -0.20 -10.23
CA PRO A 497 -24.93 -0.32 -10.62
C PRO A 497 -24.75 -1.31 -11.79
N VAL A 498 -23.77 -1.05 -12.66
CA VAL A 498 -23.35 -2.06 -13.65
C VAL A 498 -22.65 -3.23 -12.95
N LYS A 499 -23.12 -4.46 -13.23
CA LYS A 499 -22.54 -5.71 -12.70
C LYS A 499 -21.60 -6.34 -13.74
N PRO A 500 -20.48 -6.95 -13.31
CA PRO A 500 -19.53 -7.56 -14.25
C PRO A 500 -20.10 -8.84 -14.90
N ALA A 501 -19.75 -9.06 -16.17
CA ALA A 501 -20.04 -10.30 -16.87
C ALA A 501 -19.00 -11.38 -16.53
N GLU A 502 -19.18 -12.05 -15.39
CA GLU A 502 -18.27 -13.10 -14.90
C GLU A 502 -18.33 -14.39 -15.73
N PHE A 503 -19.50 -14.70 -16.30
CA PHE A 503 -19.73 -15.89 -17.12
C PHE A 503 -20.21 -15.49 -18.52
N VAL A 504 -19.45 -15.85 -19.55
CA VAL A 504 -19.83 -15.68 -20.96
C VAL A 504 -20.10 -17.05 -21.56
N VAL A 505 -21.34 -17.31 -21.95
CA VAL A 505 -21.78 -18.62 -22.46
C VAL A 505 -22.12 -18.50 -23.94
N PHE A 506 -21.28 -19.07 -24.80
CA PHE A 506 -21.57 -19.25 -26.22
C PHE A 506 -22.31 -20.58 -26.41
N ARG A 507 -23.55 -20.53 -26.93
CA ARG A 507 -24.33 -21.71 -27.29
C ARG A 507 -24.24 -21.93 -28.79
N LEU A 508 -23.60 -23.02 -29.19
CA LEU A 508 -23.47 -23.42 -30.59
C LEU A 508 -24.53 -24.47 -30.91
N ALA A 509 -25.33 -24.22 -31.95
CA ALA A 509 -26.28 -25.19 -32.48
C ALA A 509 -25.91 -25.50 -33.93
N GLN A 510 -25.94 -26.78 -34.29
CA GLN A 510 -25.90 -27.19 -35.69
C GLN A 510 -27.31 -27.04 -36.26
N LEU A 511 -27.46 -26.14 -37.22
CA LEU A 511 -28.70 -26.04 -37.98
C LEU A 511 -28.71 -27.15 -39.04
N SER A 512 -29.73 -28.00 -39.02
CA SER A 512 -30.04 -28.88 -40.15
C SER A 512 -30.48 -28.01 -41.32
N ALA A 513 -29.83 -28.13 -42.47
CA ALA A 513 -30.26 -27.41 -43.67
C ALA A 513 -31.63 -27.95 -44.13
N GLY A 514 -32.71 -27.26 -43.77
CA GLY A 514 -34.04 -27.55 -44.29
C GLY A 514 -35.19 -27.29 -43.33
N THR A 515 -35.55 -26.00 -43.17
CA THR A 515 -36.90 -25.48 -43.42
C THR A 515 -36.84 -23.96 -43.26
N GLY A 516 -36.64 -23.27 -44.38
CA GLY A 516 -37.19 -21.94 -44.52
C GLY A 516 -38.71 -22.07 -44.46
N ALA A 517 -39.28 -21.82 -43.29
CA ALA A 517 -40.63 -21.33 -43.17
C ALA A 517 -40.50 -19.97 -42.50
N VAL A 518 -40.59 -18.95 -43.34
CA VAL A 518 -40.93 -17.59 -42.98
C VAL A 518 -42.23 -17.67 -42.19
N ASP A 519 -42.29 -17.12 -41.00
CA ASP A 519 -43.52 -16.59 -40.41
C ASP A 519 -43.16 -15.25 -39.75
N GLU A 520 -43.98 -14.25 -40.09
CA GLU A 520 -43.80 -12.80 -39.96
C GLU A 520 -43.44 -12.27 -38.57
#